data_AF-A0A319DQK7-F1
#
_entry.id   AF-A0A319DQK7-F1
#
_cell.length_a   1.000
_cell.length_b   1.000
_cell.length_c   1.000
_cell.angle_alpha   90.00
_cell.angle_beta   90.00
_cell.angle_gamma   90.00
#
_symmetry.space_group_name_H-M   'P 1'
#
loop_
_entity.id
_entity.type
_entity.pdbx_description
1 polymer ?
#
loop_
_entity_poly.entity_id
_entity_poly.type
_entity_poly.pdbx_seq_one_letter_code
_entity_poly.pdbx_strand_id
1 'polypeptide(L)'
;MHSHLHTPYNANCEEIMTALDECHARGFLWKALGNCNDIKRDVNKCLSAERYARAKRNRDQARENRKKIERIWADEKAFADGLSPTSSSSSSSSTTTASDTGVAAGK
;
A
#
# COMPACT_ATOMS: atom_id res chain seq x y z
N MET A 1 10.33 -26.70 5.27
CA MET A 1 9.26 -25.98 4.54
C MET A 1 9.45 -24.49 4.74
N HIS A 2 10.34 -23.87 3.96
CA HIS A 2 10.40 -22.41 3.89
C HIS A 2 9.30 -22.02 2.88
N SER A 3 8.11 -21.64 3.37
CA SER A 3 7.23 -20.80 2.55
C SER A 3 8.07 -19.63 2.05
N HIS A 4 7.80 -19.13 0.83
CA HIS A 4 8.45 -17.92 0.30
C HIS A 4 8.23 -16.74 1.26
N LEU A 5 9.10 -16.65 2.25
CA LEU A 5 9.04 -15.72 3.36
C LEU A 5 9.63 -14.37 2.90
N HIS A 6 10.69 -14.44 2.11
CA HIS A 6 11.28 -13.32 1.39
C HIS A 6 10.42 -12.94 0.18
N THR A 7 9.39 -12.15 0.44
CA THR A 7 8.67 -11.38 -0.58
C THR A 7 8.79 -9.91 -0.22
N PRO A 8 8.69 -8.97 -1.19
CA PRO A 8 8.74 -7.55 -0.89
C PRO A 8 7.67 -7.11 0.13
N TYR A 9 6.59 -7.87 0.25
CA TYR A 9 5.51 -7.60 1.21
C TYR A 9 5.84 -7.97 2.66
N ASN A 10 6.91 -8.72 2.89
CA ASN A 10 7.31 -9.19 4.22
C ASN A 10 8.70 -8.67 4.64
N ALA A 11 9.25 -7.67 3.93
CA ALA A 11 10.57 -7.11 4.22
C ALA A 11 10.70 -6.63 5.68
N ASN A 12 9.61 -6.11 6.26
CA ASN A 12 9.58 -5.66 7.66
C ASN A 12 9.72 -6.80 8.70
N CYS A 13 9.60 -8.06 8.27
CA CYS A 13 9.71 -9.23 9.15
C CYS A 13 11.07 -9.94 9.04
N GLU A 14 12.01 -9.43 8.24
CA GLU A 14 13.28 -10.08 7.91
C GLU A 14 14.10 -10.41 9.17
N GLU A 15 14.23 -9.49 10.12
CA GLU A 15 15.00 -9.71 11.36
C GLU A 15 14.51 -10.94 12.16
N ILE A 16 13.19 -11.10 12.28
CA ILE A 16 12.59 -12.21 13.04
C ILE A 16 12.72 -13.53 12.26
N MET A 17 12.71 -13.47 10.92
CA MET A 17 12.97 -14.62 10.07
C MET A 17 14.43 -15.08 10.19
N THR A 18 15.39 -14.15 10.16
CA THR A 18 16.81 -14.45 10.37
C THR A 18 17.03 -15.10 11.73
N ALA A 19 16.39 -14.60 12.80
CA ALA A 19 16.46 -15.22 14.12
C ALA A 19 15.90 -16.67 14.13
N LEU A 20 14.86 -16.95 13.35
CA LEU A 20 14.31 -18.31 13.22
C LEU A 20 15.28 -19.22 12.46
N ASP A 21 15.94 -18.70 11.42
CA ASP A 21 16.93 -19.43 10.64
C ASP A 21 18.18 -19.73 11.46
N GLU A 22 18.66 -18.78 12.26
CA GLU A 22 19.73 -18.99 13.24
C GLU A 22 19.35 -20.06 14.27
N CYS A 23 18.09 -20.07 14.74
CA CYS A 23 17.63 -21.12 15.64
C CYS A 23 17.60 -22.49 14.97
N HIS A 24 17.17 -22.57 13.70
CA HIS A 24 17.22 -23.81 12.93
C HIS A 24 18.66 -24.26 12.61
N ALA A 25 19.60 -23.33 12.44
CA ALA A 25 21.01 -23.61 12.20
C ALA A 25 21.70 -24.33 13.37
N ARG A 26 21.13 -24.29 14.58
CA ARG A 26 21.60 -25.04 15.75
C ARG A 26 21.48 -26.55 15.61
N GLY A 27 20.67 -27.02 14.65
CA GLY A 27 20.56 -28.43 14.29
C GLY A 27 19.14 -28.94 14.23
N PHE A 28 18.97 -30.05 13.52
CA PHE A 28 17.66 -30.66 13.26
C PHE A 28 16.93 -31.08 14.54
N LEU A 29 17.63 -31.68 15.52
CA LEU A 29 17.03 -32.09 16.79
C LEU A 29 16.50 -30.88 17.58
N TRP A 30 17.22 -29.76 17.58
CA TRP A 30 16.80 -28.53 18.26
C TRP A 30 15.48 -28.00 17.69
N LYS A 31 15.37 -28.03 16.36
CA LYS A 31 14.15 -27.69 15.64
C LYS A 31 13.01 -28.68 15.92
N ALA A 32 13.29 -29.97 15.87
CA ALA A 32 12.30 -31.03 16.00
C ALA A 32 11.69 -31.09 17.41
N LEU A 33 12.48 -30.80 18.44
CA LEU A 33 12.02 -30.73 19.83
C LEU A 33 11.21 -29.47 20.15
N GLY A 34 11.10 -28.54 19.21
CA GLY A 34 10.30 -27.33 19.37
C GLY A 34 10.99 -26.18 20.11
N ASN A 35 12.32 -26.24 20.27
CA ASN A 35 13.08 -25.19 20.97
C ASN A 35 13.14 -23.84 20.23
N CYS A 36 12.61 -23.77 19.00
CA CYS A 36 12.47 -22.54 18.21
C CYS A 36 11.03 -22.00 18.18
N ASN A 37 10.12 -22.52 19.02
CA ASN A 37 8.69 -22.19 18.93
C ASN A 37 8.36 -20.74 19.29
N ASP A 38 9.10 -20.12 20.20
CA ASP A 38 8.85 -18.72 20.58
C ASP A 38 9.16 -17.78 19.42
N ILE A 39 10.33 -17.93 18.81
CA ILE A 39 10.73 -17.18 17.61
C ILE A 39 9.73 -17.43 16.47
N LYS A 40 9.28 -18.68 16.30
CA LYS A 40 8.25 -19.02 15.31
C LYS A 40 6.92 -18.30 15.58
N ARG A 41 6.52 -18.10 16.84
CA ARG A 41 5.32 -17.31 17.19
C ARG A 41 5.49 -15.86 16.79
N ASP A 42 6.68 -15.30 16.97
CA ASP A 42 6.98 -13.93 16.58
C ASP A 42 6.95 -13.75 15.05
N VAL A 43 7.52 -14.68 14.30
CA VAL A 43 7.42 -14.69 12.82
C VAL A 43 5.96 -14.72 12.39
N ASN A 44 5.15 -15.59 12.99
CA ASN A 44 3.72 -15.69 12.66
C ASN A 44 2.97 -14.40 12.99
N LYS A 45 3.27 -13.77 14.13
CA LYS A 45 2.68 -12.50 14.53
C LYS A 45 3.01 -11.40 13.52
N CYS A 46 4.27 -11.27 13.13
CA CYS A 46 4.71 -10.28 12.14
C CYS A 46 4.01 -10.49 10.79
N LEU A 47 4.05 -11.72 10.25
CA LEU A 47 3.41 -12.04 8.96
C LEU A 47 1.88 -11.88 8.99
N SER A 48 1.24 -12.10 10.14
CA SER A 48 -0.19 -11.86 10.31
C SER A 48 -0.52 -10.36 10.27
N ALA A 49 0.33 -9.53 10.88
CA ALA A 49 0.18 -8.08 10.88
C ALA A 49 0.34 -7.50 9.46
N GLU A 50 1.35 -7.95 8.70
CA GLU A 50 1.55 -7.52 7.31
C GLU A 50 0.39 -7.91 6.40
N ARG A 51 -0.10 -9.16 6.53
CA ARG A 51 -1.31 -9.61 5.82
C ARG A 51 -2.52 -8.74 6.15
N TYR A 52 -2.71 -8.40 7.42
CA TYR A 52 -3.80 -7.54 7.86
C TYR A 52 -3.67 -6.12 7.29
N ALA A 53 -2.47 -5.53 7.35
CA ALA A 53 -2.20 -4.19 6.83
C ALA A 53 -2.43 -4.13 5.31
N ARG A 54 -2.07 -5.16 4.56
CA ARG A 54 -2.36 -5.27 3.13
C ARG A 54 -3.84 -5.42 2.86
N ALA A 55 -4.53 -6.30 3.58
CA ALA A 55 -5.97 -6.47 3.44
C ALA A 55 -6.73 -5.17 3.74
N LYS A 56 -6.28 -4.41 4.74
CA LYS A 56 -6.82 -3.07 5.05
C LYS A 56 -6.61 -2.10 3.88
N ARG A 57 -5.38 -1.96 3.37
CA ARG A 57 -5.07 -1.10 2.20
C ARG A 57 -5.93 -1.44 0.99
N ASN A 58 -6.08 -2.73 0.68
CA ASN A 58 -6.92 -3.18 -0.43
C ASN A 58 -8.40 -2.86 -0.23
N ARG A 59 -8.91 -3.00 1.00
CA ARG A 59 -10.30 -2.65 1.35
C ARG A 59 -10.54 -1.15 1.23
N ASP A 60 -9.60 -0.34 1.70
CA ASP A 60 -9.70 1.11 1.65
C ASP A 60 -9.67 1.61 0.20
N GLN A 61 -8.72 1.12 -0.61
CA GLN A 61 -8.67 1.41 -2.05
C GLN A 61 -9.95 0.96 -2.79
N ALA A 62 -10.48 -0.22 -2.47
CA ALA A 62 -11.72 -0.70 -3.07
C ALA A 62 -12.92 0.21 -2.71
N ARG A 63 -12.98 0.70 -1.47
CA ARG A 63 -14.02 1.65 -1.03
C ARG A 63 -13.88 2.99 -1.74
N GLU A 64 -12.67 3.51 -1.88
CA GLU A 64 -12.42 4.75 -2.61
C GLU A 64 -12.78 4.64 -4.08
N ASN A 65 -12.42 3.54 -4.73
CA ASN A 65 -12.74 3.31 -6.13
C ASN A 65 -14.25 3.16 -6.35
N ARG A 66 -14.96 2.46 -5.46
CA ARG A 66 -16.44 2.39 -5.50
C ARG A 66 -17.08 3.77 -5.39
N LYS A 67 -16.65 4.59 -4.43
CA LYS A 67 -17.14 5.98 -4.30
C LYS A 67 -16.88 6.82 -5.54
N LYS A 68 -15.72 6.66 -6.20
CA LYS A 68 -15.40 7.38 -7.44
C LYS A 68 -16.33 6.96 -8.58
N ILE A 69 -16.52 5.66 -8.76
CA ILE A 69 -17.41 5.12 -9.80
C ILE A 69 -18.87 5.54 -9.55
N GLU A 70 -19.34 5.46 -8.31
CA GLU A 70 -20.69 5.91 -7.93
C GLU A 70 -20.90 7.39 -8.21
N ARG A 71 -19.91 8.25 -7.94
CA ARG A 71 -19.97 9.68 -8.29
C ARG A 71 -20.05 9.90 -9.80
N ILE A 72 -19.17 9.24 -10.57
CA ILE A 72 -19.17 9.36 -12.03
C ILE A 72 -20.52 8.94 -12.61
N TRP A 73 -21.07 7.80 -12.18
CA TRP A 73 -22.39 7.35 -12.63
C TRP A 73 -23.54 8.28 -12.21
N ALA A 74 -23.47 8.88 -11.01
CA ALA A 74 -24.46 9.85 -10.57
C ALA A 74 -24.40 11.14 -11.41
N ASP A 75 -23.19 11.62 -11.71
CA ASP A 75 -22.96 12.82 -12.54
C ASP A 75 -23.42 12.58 -13.99
N GLU A 76 -23.10 11.42 -14.58
CA GLU A 76 -23.57 11.02 -15.92
C GLU A 76 -25.10 10.95 -15.97
N LYS A 77 -25.74 10.38 -14.95
CA LYS A 77 -27.20 10.33 -14.86
C LYS A 77 -27.82 11.72 -14.74
N ALA A 78 -27.25 12.60 -13.90
CA ALA A 78 -27.73 13.97 -13.75
C ALA A 78 -27.64 14.77 -15.06
N PHE A 79 -26.55 14.59 -15.81
CA PHE A 79 -26.39 15.18 -17.15
C PHE A 79 -27.42 14.64 -18.15
N ALA A 80 -27.67 13.32 -18.14
CA ALA A 80 -28.69 12.69 -19.00
C ALA A 80 -30.12 13.16 -18.66
N ASP A 81 -30.40 13.41 -17.38
CA ASP A 81 -31.68 13.94 -16.89
C ASP A 81 -31.82 15.47 -17.08
N GLY A 82 -30.83 16.14 -17.71
CA GLY A 82 -30.88 17.56 -18.06
C GLY A 82 -30.59 18.54 -16.90
N LEU A 83 -30.19 18.04 -15.73
CA LEU A 83 -29.80 18.86 -14.58
C LEU A 83 -28.27 19.09 -14.64
N SER A 84 -27.85 20.28 -15.04
CA SER A 84 -26.42 20.65 -15.10
C SER A 84 -25.82 20.76 -13.68
N PRO A 85 -24.80 19.97 -13.30
CA PRO A 85 -24.23 20.01 -11.96
C PRO A 85 -23.10 21.05 -11.87
N THR A 86 -23.35 22.31 -12.27
CA THR A 86 -22.40 23.42 -12.07
C THR A 86 -23.14 24.75 -11.91
N SER A 87 -23.59 25.05 -10.71
CA SER A 87 -23.98 26.43 -10.34
C SER A 87 -23.50 26.83 -8.95
N SER A 88 -22.38 26.27 -8.51
CA SER A 88 -21.74 26.69 -7.26
C SER A 88 -20.22 26.62 -7.40
N SER A 89 -19.66 27.47 -8.27
CA SER A 89 -18.34 28.10 -8.15
C SER A 89 -18.11 28.99 -9.36
N SER A 90 -18.72 30.17 -9.33
CA SER A 90 -18.41 31.27 -10.23
C SER A 90 -17.00 31.81 -9.94
N SER A 91 -16.34 32.28 -11.01
CA SER A 91 -15.39 33.41 -11.02
C SER A 91 -13.92 33.09 -10.70
N SER A 92 -12.89 33.52 -11.43
CA SER A 92 -12.75 34.25 -12.69
C SER A 92 -11.25 34.22 -13.10
N SER A 93 -10.99 34.63 -14.33
CA SER A 93 -9.80 35.40 -14.73
C SER A 93 -8.53 34.64 -15.13
N SER A 94 -8.47 34.41 -16.44
CA SER A 94 -7.30 34.55 -17.31
C SER A 94 -6.33 35.67 -16.87
N THR A 95 -5.04 35.37 -16.75
CA THR A 95 -3.97 36.35 -17.05
C THR A 95 -2.70 35.61 -17.49
N THR A 96 -2.21 36.03 -18.65
CA THR A 96 -0.97 35.66 -19.31
C THR A 96 0.27 36.03 -18.50
N THR A 97 1.25 35.13 -18.38
CA THR A 97 2.64 35.49 -18.07
C THR A 97 3.59 34.70 -18.95
N ALA A 98 4.15 35.39 -19.95
CA ALA A 98 5.41 35.00 -20.57
C ALA A 98 6.53 35.19 -19.52
N SER A 99 7.38 34.18 -19.35
CA SER A 99 8.58 34.31 -18.52
C SER A 99 9.73 33.60 -19.24
N ASP A 100 10.57 34.46 -19.80
CA ASP A 100 11.91 34.22 -20.28
C ASP A 100 12.78 33.62 -19.16
N THR A 101 13.40 32.47 -19.39
CA THR A 101 14.45 31.94 -18.52
C THR A 101 15.68 31.65 -19.36
N GLY A 102 16.64 32.57 -19.26
CA GLY A 102 17.99 32.41 -19.79
C GLY A 102 18.68 31.18 -19.22
N VAL A 103 19.22 30.38 -20.15
CA VAL A 103 20.16 29.28 -19.90
C VAL A 103 21.57 29.83 -20.12
N ALA A 104 22.41 29.79 -19.10
CA ALA A 104 23.86 29.86 -19.28
C ALA A 104 24.57 29.03 -18.19
N ALA A 105 25.36 28.07 -18.67
CA ALA A 105 25.94 26.95 -17.96
C ALA A 105 27.14 27.31 -17.05
N GLY A 106 27.33 26.49 -16.02
CA GLY A 106 28.49 26.50 -15.13
C GLY A 106 29.75 25.89 -15.76
N LYS A 107 30.90 26.30 -15.21
CA LYS A 107 32.25 25.75 -15.46
C LYS A 107 32.46 24.41 -14.75
#